data_AF-H0TFJ7-F1
#
_entry.id   AF-H0TFJ7-F1
#
_cell.length_a   1.000
_cell.length_b   1.000
_cell.length_c   1.000
_cell.angle_alpha   90.00
_cell.angle_beta   90.00
_cell.angle_gamma   90.00
#
_symmetry.space_group_name_H-M   'P 1'
#
loop_
_entity.id
_entity.type
_entity.pdbx_description
1 polymer ?
#
loop_
_entity_poly.entity_id
_entity_poly.type
_entity_poly.pdbx_seq_one_letter_code
_entity_poly.pdbx_strand_id
1 'polypeptide(L)' 'MKKRKAGTLKSGRSGRKVKSRKQAIAIGLSEARRAGQKVPKKKSARASSKKSAKKSSKKSTKKRASKKS' A
#
# COMPACT_ATOMS: atom_id res chain seq x y z
N MET A 1 5.92 19.24 5.38
CA MET A 1 6.15 18.24 4.31
C MET A 1 7.51 18.41 3.58
N LYS A 2 8.65 18.48 4.29
CA LYS A 2 9.97 18.65 3.63
C LYS A 2 10.48 17.37 2.95
N LYS A 3 10.28 16.18 3.56
CA LYS A 3 10.84 14.91 3.08
C LYS A 3 10.34 14.44 1.70
N ARG A 4 9.11 14.77 1.30
CA ARG A 4 8.60 14.41 -0.04
C ARG A 4 9.25 15.25 -1.16
N LYS A 5 9.62 16.50 -0.88
CA LYS A 5 10.34 17.35 -1.85
C LYS A 5 11.78 16.86 -2.08
N ALA A 6 12.36 16.14 -1.12
CA ALA A 6 13.73 15.62 -1.20
C ALA A 6 13.88 14.29 -1.97
N GLY A 7 12.80 13.64 -2.42
CA GLY A 7 12.91 12.40 -3.22
C GLY A 7 13.53 11.20 -2.50
N THR A 8 13.62 11.23 -1.17
CA THR A 8 14.33 10.22 -0.36
C THR A 8 13.46 9.08 0.16
N LEU A 9 12.16 9.09 -0.14
CA LEU A 9 11.25 8.05 0.34
C LEU A 9 11.58 6.70 -0.28
N LYS A 10 11.57 5.66 0.56
CA LYS A 10 11.80 4.27 0.15
C LYS A 10 10.54 3.43 0.33
N SER A 11 10.38 2.41 -0.52
CA SER A 11 9.36 1.39 -0.36
C SER A 11 9.69 0.50 0.84
N GLY A 12 8.67 0.04 1.57
CA GLY A 12 8.88 -0.79 2.77
C GLY A 12 9.56 -2.13 2.46
N ARG A 13 8.90 -3.01 1.69
CA ARG A 13 9.38 -4.39 1.47
C ARG A 13 10.68 -4.48 0.66
N SER A 14 10.89 -3.58 -0.30
CA SER A 14 12.03 -3.66 -1.23
C SER A 14 13.10 -2.61 -1.02
N GLY A 15 12.91 -1.64 -0.12
CA GLY A 15 13.89 -0.58 0.16
C GLY A 15 14.21 0.34 -1.03
N ARG A 16 13.51 0.19 -2.16
CA ARG A 16 13.76 0.92 -3.40
C ARG A 16 13.23 2.34 -3.27
N LYS A 17 13.87 3.30 -3.95
CA LYS A 17 13.38 4.68 -4.01
C LYS A 17 11.99 4.73 -4.66
N VAL A 18 11.12 5.56 -4.10
CA VAL A 18 9.76 5.74 -4.59
C VAL A 18 9.79 6.57 -5.87
N LYS A 19 9.31 5.97 -6.97
CA LYS A 19 9.27 6.63 -8.29
C LYS A 19 7.99 7.45 -8.50
N SER A 20 6.90 7.13 -7.81
CA SER A 20 5.59 7.73 -8.07
C SER A 20 5.16 8.72 -6.97
N ARG A 21 4.68 9.90 -7.39
CA ARG A 21 4.22 10.96 -6.47
C ARG A 21 3.05 10.51 -5.58
N LYS A 22 2.12 9.71 -6.12
CA LYS A 22 0.99 9.16 -5.36
C LYS A 22 1.46 8.27 -4.21
N GLN A 23 2.40 7.37 -4.47
CA GLN A 23 2.98 6.49 -3.44
C GLN A 23 3.77 7.28 -2.41
N ALA A 24 4.52 8.30 -2.83
CA ALA A 24 5.26 9.18 -1.94
C ALA A 24 4.32 9.92 -0.96
N ILE A 25 3.15 10.39 -1.44
CA ILE A 25 2.11 10.96 -0.57
C ILE A 25 1.59 9.91 0.40
N ALA A 26 1.27 8.70 -0.08
CA ALA A 26 0.70 7.65 0.76
C ALA A 26 1.64 7.22 1.89
N ILE A 27 2.93 7.09 1.61
CA ILE A 27 3.97 6.78 2.60
C ILE A 27 4.09 7.95 3.59
N GLY A 28 4.24 9.18 3.11
CA GLY A 28 4.36 10.35 3.99
C GLY A 28 3.15 10.55 4.91
N LEU A 29 1.92 10.31 4.42
CA LEU A 29 0.71 10.35 5.24
C LEU A 29 0.69 9.22 6.28
N SER A 30 1.25 8.06 5.96
CA SER A 30 1.28 6.91 6.88
C SER A 30 2.33 7.10 7.98
N GLU A 31 3.51 7.63 7.64
CA GLU A 31 4.54 8.04 8.60
C GLU A 31 4.02 9.11 9.56
N ALA A 32 3.36 10.15 9.01
CA ALA A 32 2.80 11.22 9.83
C ALA A 32 1.71 10.71 10.80
N ARG A 33 0.87 9.74 10.39
CA ARG A 33 -0.08 9.08 11.31
C ARG A 33 0.62 8.32 12.42
N ARG A 34 1.65 7.53 12.09
CA ARG A 34 2.40 6.76 13.09
C ARG A 34 3.12 7.65 14.09
N ALA A 35 3.59 8.81 13.64
CA ALA A 35 4.23 9.81 14.48
C ALA A 35 3.24 10.68 15.28
N GLY A 36 1.93 10.40 15.25
CA GLY A 36 0.92 11.17 15.97
C GLY A 36 0.68 12.59 15.45
N GLN A 37 1.19 12.92 14.26
CA GLN A 37 1.00 14.25 13.68
C GLN A 37 -0.44 14.42 13.19
N LYS A 38 -0.93 15.67 13.26
CA LYS A 38 -2.24 16.04 12.73
C LYS A 38 -2.27 15.85 11.22
N VAL A 39 -2.99 14.83 10.75
CA VAL A 39 -3.15 14.52 9.33
C VAL A 39 -4.62 14.52 8.91
N PRO A 40 -4.92 14.74 7.62
CA PRO A 40 -6.27 14.57 7.11
C PRO A 40 -6.80 13.14 7.36
N LYS A 41 -8.04 13.06 7.85
CA LYS A 41 -8.77 11.80 8.03
C LYS A 41 -8.97 11.14 6.67
N LYS A 42 -8.86 9.80 6.64
CA LYS A 42 -9.22 9.06 5.43
C LYS A 42 -10.73 9.23 5.22
N LYS A 43 -11.16 9.60 4.02
CA LYS A 43 -12.59 9.51 3.66
C LYS A 43 -12.98 8.03 3.71
N SER A 44 -14.13 7.72 4.33
CA SER A 44 -14.68 6.37 4.37
C SER A 44 -15.07 5.96 2.95
N ALA A 45 -14.17 5.27 2.26
CA ALA A 45 -14.53 4.55 1.04
C ALA A 45 -15.26 3.28 1.50
N ARG A 46 -16.59 3.28 1.40
CA ARG A 46 -17.46 2.14 1.72
C ARG A 46 -16.92 0.85 1.10
N ALA A 47 -16.57 -0.11 1.96
CA ALA A 47 -16.66 -1.57 1.84
C ALA A 47 -16.27 -2.32 0.54
N SER A 48 -15.68 -1.70 -0.50
CA SER A 48 -15.41 -2.40 -1.77
C SER A 48 -14.17 -3.30 -1.75
N SER A 49 -13.30 -3.17 -0.74
CA SER A 49 -12.02 -3.90 -0.67
C SER A 49 -12.12 -5.32 -0.11
N LYS A 50 -13.22 -5.71 0.56
CA LYS A 50 -13.39 -7.09 1.06
C LYS A 50 -13.66 -8.11 -0.06
N LYS A 51 -14.10 -7.67 -1.25
CA LYS A 51 -14.48 -8.57 -2.36
C LYS A 51 -13.29 -9.06 -3.20
N SER A 52 -12.19 -8.30 -3.28
CA SER A 52 -11.03 -8.66 -4.12
C SER A 52 -10.06 -9.63 -3.42
N ALA A 53 -9.92 -9.56 -2.10
CA ALA A 53 -9.06 -10.46 -1.32
C ALA A 53 -9.54 -11.93 -1.34
N LYS A 54 -10.86 -12.17 -1.43
CA LYS A 54 -11.44 -13.52 -1.51
C LYS A 54 -11.28 -14.16 -2.90
N LYS A 55 -11.13 -13.36 -3.96
CA LYS A 55 -10.96 -13.84 -5.34
C LYS A 55 -9.50 -14.19 -5.67
N SER A 56 -8.53 -13.49 -5.08
CA SER A 56 -7.10 -13.77 -5.29
C SER A 56 -6.64 -15.03 -4.55
N SER A 57 -7.15 -15.29 -3.35
CA SER A 57 -6.83 -16.52 -2.60
C SER A 57 -7.34 -17.77 -3.32
N LYS A 58 -8.57 -17.77 -3.83
CA LYS A 58 -9.17 -18.90 -4.57
C LYS A 58 -8.47 -19.19 -5.91
N LYS A 59 -7.90 -18.16 -6.56
CA LYS A 59 -7.10 -18.34 -7.81
C LYS A 59 -5.72 -18.93 -7.52
N SER A 60 -5.11 -18.56 -6.40
CA SER A 60 -3.77 -19.06 -6.02
C SER A 60 -3.76 -20.54 -5.59
N THR A 61 -4.84 -21.02 -4.95
CA THR A 61 -4.99 -22.43 -4.57
C THR A 61 -5.28 -23.32 -5.78
N LYS A 62 -6.14 -22.86 -6.71
CA LYS A 62 -6.44 -23.61 -7.96
C LYS A 62 -5.22 -23.76 -8.87
N LYS A 63 -4.34 -22.76 -8.93
CA LYS A 63 -3.10 -22.80 -9.74
C LYS A 63 -1.99 -23.68 -9.14
N ARG A 64 -2.05 -23.96 -7.83
CA ARG A 64 -1.14 -24.90 -7.16
C ARG A 64 -1.60 -26.36 -7.32
N ALA A 65 -2.92 -26.60 -7.35
CA ALA A 65 -3.48 -27.93 -7.60
C ALA A 65 -3.21 -28.42 -9.04
N SER A 66 -3.24 -27.54 -10.04
CA SER A 66 -2.98 -27.89 -11.45
C SER A 66 -1.50 -28.05 -11.81
N LYS A 67 -0.59 -27.97 -10.83
CA LYS A 67 0.86 -28.06 -11.04
C LYS A 67 1.48 -29.28 -10.36
N LYS A 68 0.62 -30.23 -9.96
CA LYS A 68 0.95 -31.46 -9.22
C LYS A 68 0.48 -32.73 -9.95
N SER A 69 0.17 -32.64 -11.25
CA SER A 69 0.11 -33.80 -12.15
C SER A 69 1.27 -33.76 -13.13
#